data_AF-A0ABD0MAH5-F1
#
_entry.id   AF-A0ABD0MAH5-F1
#
_cell.length_a   1.000
_cell.length_b   1.000
_cell.length_c   1.000
_cell.angle_alpha   90.00
_cell.angle_beta   90.00
_cell.angle_gamma   90.00
#
_symmetry.space_group_name_H-M   'P 1'
#
loop_
_entity.id
_entity.type
_entity.pdbx_description
1 polymer ?
#
loop_
_entity_poly.entity_id
_entity_poly.type
_entity_poly.pdbx_seq_one_letter_code
_entity_poly.pdbx_strand_id
1 'polypeptide(L)' 'KGIRAKCTISMTLFVAAMNLLLKVGEKQCKGPVADDDTRLPACLAFMDDITVMNPSFQGT' A
#
# COMPACT_ATOMS: atom_id res chain seq x y z
N LYS A 1 18.25 -9.85 -8.69
CA LYS A 1 19.16 -9.42 -7.59
C LYS A 1 18.51 -8.24 -6.88
N GLY A 2 18.37 -8.29 -5.57
CA GLY A 2 17.67 -7.26 -4.77
C GLY A 2 18.64 -6.38 -3.97
N ILE A 3 18.07 -5.64 -3.03
CA ILE A 3 18.82 -4.83 -2.06
C ILE A 3 19.52 -5.79 -1.07
N ARG A 4 20.81 -5.56 -0.77
CA ARG A 4 21.53 -6.39 0.22
C ARG A 4 20.95 -6.17 1.62
N ALA A 5 20.56 -7.25 2.29
CA ALA A 5 20.22 -7.21 3.71
C ALA A 5 21.42 -6.72 4.56
N LYS A 6 21.13 -6.16 5.74
CA LYS A 6 22.11 -5.68 6.74
C LYS A 6 22.97 -4.47 6.34
N CYS A 7 22.64 -3.78 5.24
CA CYS A 7 23.19 -2.45 4.97
C CYS A 7 22.23 -1.38 5.52
N THR A 8 22.78 -0.33 6.13
CA THR A 8 22.02 0.70 6.86
C THR A 8 20.95 1.38 6.00
N ILE A 9 21.23 1.60 4.70
CA ILE A 9 20.31 2.26 3.77
C ILE A 9 19.29 1.30 3.15
N SER A 10 19.47 -0.01 3.33
CA SER A 10 18.65 -1.00 2.64
C SER A 10 17.19 -0.92 3.02
N MET A 11 16.91 -0.62 4.28
CA MET A 11 15.54 -0.51 4.77
C MET A 11 14.82 0.69 4.15
N THR A 12 15.49 1.85 4.12
CA THR A 12 14.95 3.06 3.50
C THR A 12 14.71 2.86 2.00
N LEU A 13 15.65 2.24 1.28
CA LEU A 13 15.50 1.93 -0.13
C LEU A 13 14.33 0.97 -0.39
N PHE A 14 14.13 0.00 0.50
CA PHE A 14 13.02 -0.95 0.40
C PHE A 14 11.66 -0.28 0.60
N VAL A 15 11.52 0.56 1.64
CA VAL A 15 10.30 1.35 1.88
C VAL A 15 10.01 2.29 0.71
N ALA A 16 11.04 2.96 0.18
CA ALA A 16 10.89 3.84 -0.98
C ALA A 16 10.40 3.07 -2.22
N ALA A 17 10.91 1.86 -2.46
CA ALA A 17 10.45 1.00 -3.54
C ALA A 17 8.99 0.55 -3.35
N MET A 18 8.61 0.14 -2.13
CA MET A 18 7.23 -0.25 -1.81
C MET A 18 6.25 0.91 -1.99
N ASN A 19 6.61 2.12 -1.58
CA ASN A 19 5.79 3.30 -1.80
C ASN A 19 5.59 3.60 -3.29
N LEU A 20 6.60 3.34 -4.13
CA LEU A 20 6.50 3.50 -5.57
C LEU A 20 5.53 2.49 -6.19
N LEU A 21 5.54 1.25 -5.71
CA LEU A 21 4.56 0.21 -6.09
C LEU A 21 3.14 0.58 -5.64
N LEU A 22 2.98 1.02 -4.39
CA LEU A 22 1.69 1.47 -3.87
C LEU A 22 1.10 2.59 -4.71
N LYS A 23 1.89 3.60 -5.09
CA LYS A 23 1.43 4.74 -5.89
C LYS A 23 0.85 4.32 -7.25
N VAL A 24 1.33 3.20 -7.81
CA VAL A 24 0.75 2.62 -9.02
C VAL A 24 -0.53 1.86 -8.70
N GLY A 25 -0.54 1.08 -7.61
CA GLY A 25 -1.70 0.30 -7.14
C GLY A 25 -2.87 1.15 -6.64
N GLU A 26 -2.63 2.33 -6.08
CA GLU A 26 -3.64 3.27 -5.57
C GLU A 26 -4.67 3.67 -6.63
N LYS A 27 -4.30 3.65 -7.91
CA LYS A 27 -5.24 3.91 -9.01
C LYS A 27 -6.34 2.85 -9.14
N GLN A 28 -6.09 1.64 -8.61
CA GLN A 28 -6.98 0.48 -8.66
C GLN A 28 -7.61 0.16 -7.30
N CYS A 29 -7.00 0.60 -6.19
CA CYS A 29 -7.60 0.47 -4.85
C CYS A 29 -8.69 1.54 -4.64
N LYS A 30 -9.75 1.22 -3.90
CA LYS A 30 -10.74 2.18 -3.42
C LYS A 30 -10.91 2.00 -1.91
N GLY A 31 -10.40 2.96 -1.15
CA GLY A 31 -10.45 2.89 0.31
C GLY A 31 -11.88 2.92 0.85
N PRO A 32 -12.08 2.41 2.08
CA PRO A 32 -13.37 2.47 2.74
C PRO A 32 -13.73 3.93 3.03
N VAL A 33 -15.03 4.19 3.07
CA VAL A 33 -15.59 5.49 3.45
C VAL A 33 -16.05 5.36 4.90
N ALA A 34 -15.56 6.23 5.76
CA ALA A 34 -15.98 6.30 7.16
C ALA A 34 -17.37 6.95 7.26
N ASP A 35 -18.00 6.86 8.43
CA ASP A 35 -19.37 7.36 8.65
C ASP A 35 -19.52 8.88 8.46
N ASP A 36 -18.42 9.62 8.54
CA ASP A 36 -18.32 11.06 8.29
C ASP A 36 -18.08 11.41 6.80
N ASP A 37 -18.25 10.44 5.90
CA ASP A 37 -17.97 10.52 4.46
C ASP A 37 -16.49 10.73 4.12
N THR A 38 -15.59 10.59 5.11
CA THR A 38 -14.13 10.68 4.89
C THR A 38 -13.61 9.38 4.29
N ARG A 39 -12.92 9.47 3.15
CA ARG A 39 -12.28 8.32 2.50
C ARG A 39 -10.94 8.01 3.15
N LEU A 40 -10.80 6.80 3.69
CA LEU A 40 -9.57 6.31 4.29
C LEU A 40 -8.58 5.83 3.21
N PRO A 41 -7.27 5.75 3.53
CA PRO A 41 -6.26 5.23 2.60
C PRO A 41 -6.60 3.84 2.09
N ALA A 42 -6.51 3.67 0.77
CA ALA A 42 -6.95 2.47 0.07
C ALA A 42 -5.89 1.36 0.05
N CYS A 43 -4.62 1.75 0.09
CA CYS A 43 -3.50 0.82 0.17
C CYS A 43 -2.52 1.35 1.22
N LEU A 44 -1.99 0.47 2.07
CA LEU A 44 -0.98 0.75 3.08
C LEU A 44 0.14 -0.28 2.94
N ALA A 45 1.39 0.10 3.17
CA ALA A 45 2.51 -0.85 3.18
C ALA A 45 3.42 -0.58 4.37
N PHE A 46 3.96 -1.66 4.91
CA PHE A 46 4.97 -1.62 5.94
C PHE A 46 5.97 -2.74 5.69
N MET A 47 7.23 -2.37 5.44
CA MET A 47 8.25 -3.33 5.02
C MET A 47 7.74 -4.13 3.81
N ASP A 48 7.67 -5.46 3.91
CA ASP A 48 7.24 -6.39 2.87
C ASP A 48 5.73 -6.66 2.86
N ASP A 49 5.00 -6.17 3.85
CA ASP A 49 3.55 -6.32 3.94
C ASP A 49 2.82 -5.19 3.21
N ILE A 50 1.79 -5.55 2.45
CA ILE A 50 0.87 -4.62 1.79
C ILE A 50 -0.56 -4.96 2.19
N THR A 51 -1.28 -3.98 2.72
CA THR A 51 -2.72 -4.03 2.96
C THR A 51 -3.44 -3.28 1.85
N VAL A 52 -4.39 -3.94 1.18
CA VAL A 52 -5.26 -3.33 0.15
C VAL A 52 -6.70 -3.43 0.59
N MET A 53 -7.42 -2.32 0.51
CA MET A 53 -8.86 -2.25 0.75
C MET A 53 -9.58 -1.88 -0.55
N ASN A 54 -10.68 -2.57 -0.80
CA ASN A 54 -11.60 -2.31 -1.90
C ASN A 54 -13.02 -2.43 -1.33
N PRO A 55 -14.00 -1.60 -1.73
CA PRO A 55 -15.40 -1.87 -1.48
C PRO A 55 -15.72 -3.32 -1.81
N SER A 56 -16.46 -3.96 -0.90
CA SER A 56 -16.97 -5.31 -1.11
C SER A 56 -17.69 -5.39 -2.45
N PHE A 57 -17.35 -6.40 -3.25
CA PHE A 57 -18.19 -6.77 -4.38
C PHE A 57 -19.53 -7.27 -3.82
N GLN A 58 -20.58 -6.44 -3.91
CA GLN A 58 -21.95 -6.94 -3.82
C GLN A 58 -22.19 -7.74 -5.11
N GLY A 59 -22.00 -9.06 -5.02
CA GLY A 59 -22.44 -9.95 -6.08
C GLY A 59 -23.92 -9.74 -6.33
N THR A 60 -24.24 -9.45 -7.59
CA THR A 60 -25.62 -9.40 -8.12
C THR A 60 -26.33 -10.74 -7.94
#